data_AF-A0A8J3IR59-F1
#
_entry.id   AF-A0A8J3IR59-F1
#
_cell.length_a   1.000
_cell.length_b   1.000
_cell.length_c   1.000
_cell.angle_alpha   90.00
_cell.angle_beta   90.00
_cell.angle_gamma   90.00
#
_symmetry.space_group_name_H-M   'P 1'
#
loop_
_entity.id
_entity.type
_entity.pdbx_description
1 polymer ?
#
loop_
_entity_poly.entity_id
_entity_poly.type
_entity_poly.pdbx_seq_one_letter_code
_entity_poly.pdbx_strand_id
1 'polypeptide(L)'
;MAKIPRSSRLFLCLVWDAMILEGSTNTSAFEMYVEQILVPSLQAGQIVVMDNLQAHKGGQIKQMIEAKGCQLLFLPSYSPDLSPTEEAFSKLKTVLRRTGARTREALEEAIAQAFFTITAQDAQGWFQRCGYPLPEQERQR
;
A
#
# COMPACT_ATOMS: atom_id res chain seq x y z
N MET A 1 -6.09 -8.72 19.58
CA MET A 1 -6.81 -8.84 18.30
C MET A 1 -7.55 -7.54 18.02
N ALA A 2 -7.05 -6.70 17.11
CA ALA A 2 -7.78 -5.50 16.70
C ALA A 2 -9.00 -5.94 15.87
N LYS A 3 -10.20 -5.75 16.41
CA LYS A 3 -11.44 -6.00 15.67
C LYS A 3 -11.56 -4.91 14.60
N ILE A 4 -11.32 -5.26 13.34
CA ILE A 4 -11.68 -4.40 12.21
C ILE A 4 -13.21 -4.23 12.27
N PRO A 5 -13.75 -3.00 12.46
CA PRO A 5 -15.18 -2.81 12.64
C PRO A 5 -15.94 -3.18 11.37
N ARG A 6 -16.91 -4.09 11.48
CA ARG A 6 -17.76 -4.56 10.36
C ARG A 6 -18.74 -3.51 9.80
N SER A 7 -18.74 -2.28 10.31
CA SER A 7 -19.71 -1.23 9.96
C SER A 7 -19.11 -0.04 9.20
N SER A 8 -17.79 0.00 9.01
CA SER A 8 -17.17 1.04 8.21
C SER A 8 -17.21 0.59 6.75
N ARG A 9 -17.86 1.35 5.86
CA ARG A 9 -17.78 1.13 4.42
C ARG A 9 -16.31 1.20 4.02
N LEU A 10 -15.65 0.05 3.91
CA LEU A 10 -14.29 -0.08 3.42
C LEU A 10 -14.34 0.15 1.92
N PHE A 11 -14.18 1.41 1.50
CA PHE A 11 -13.86 1.72 0.12
C PHE A 11 -12.41 1.31 -0.11
N LEU A 12 -12.22 0.13 -0.70
CA LEU A 12 -10.93 -0.30 -1.18
C LEU A 12 -10.57 0.52 -2.42
N CYS A 13 -9.96 1.68 -2.20
CA CYS A 13 -9.25 2.39 -3.25
C CYS A 13 -7.81 1.93 -3.22
N LEU A 14 -7.34 1.40 -4.36
CA LEU A 14 -5.96 0.99 -4.51
C LEU A 14 -5.16 2.22 -4.91
N VAL A 15 -4.46 2.82 -3.94
CA VAL A 15 -3.45 3.83 -4.24
C VAL A 15 -2.18 3.10 -4.68
N TRP A 16 -1.74 3.39 -5.90
CA TRP A 16 -0.58 2.76 -6.57
C TRP A 16 0.55 3.76 -6.77
N ASP A 17 0.95 4.42 -5.69
CA ASP A 17 2.07 5.35 -5.75
C ASP A 17 3.36 4.67 -5.28
N ALA A 18 4.46 5.00 -5.93
CA ALA A 18 5.79 4.48 -5.60
C ALA A 18 6.81 5.61 -5.67
N MET A 19 7.80 5.56 -4.79
CA MET A 19 8.91 6.49 -4.75
C MET A 19 10.22 5.71 -4.69
N ILE A 20 11.14 6.03 -5.60
CA ILE A 20 12.50 5.49 -5.58
C ILE A 20 13.35 6.47 -4.77
N LEU A 21 14.00 5.95 -3.74
CA LEU A 21 14.85 6.72 -2.84
C LEU A 21 16.30 6.30 -3.02
N GLU A 22 17.20 7.29 -3.03
CA GLU A 22 18.62 7.05 -2.83
C GLU A 22 18.90 6.89 -1.33
N GLY A 23 19.57 5.81 -0.95
CA GLY A 23 19.90 5.50 0.45
C GLY A 23 18.86 4.64 1.16
N SER A 24 18.83 4.71 2.49
CA SER A 24 17.94 3.88 3.32
C SER A 24 16.62 4.57 3.64
N THR A 25 15.53 3.81 3.68
CA THR A 25 14.25 4.29 4.17
C THR A 25 14.30 4.43 5.69
N ASN A 26 14.34 5.67 6.17
CA ASN A 26 14.17 6.02 7.58
C ASN A 26 12.81 6.70 7.80
N THR A 27 12.46 7.02 9.05
CA THR A 27 11.18 7.66 9.39
C THR A 27 10.96 8.96 8.60
N SER A 28 11.97 9.81 8.45
CA SER A 28 11.83 11.08 7.73
C SER A 28 11.59 10.89 6.23
N ALA A 29 12.29 9.94 5.60
CA ALA A 29 12.06 9.60 4.20
C ALA A 29 10.65 9.03 3.96
N PHE A 30 10.14 8.27 4.93
CA PHE A 30 8.78 7.76 4.88
C PHE A 30 7.72 8.82 5.16
N GLU A 31 7.96 9.76 6.09
CA GLU A 31 7.09 10.92 6.30
C GLU A 31 6.99 11.77 5.02
N MET A 32 8.11 11.98 4.31
CA MET A 32 8.12 12.67 3.03
C MET A 32 7.25 11.96 1.98
N TYR A 33 7.37 10.63 1.88
CA TYR A 33 6.50 9.83 1.01
C TYR A 33 5.02 10.01 1.38
N VAL A 34 4.70 9.94 2.66
CA VAL A 34 3.32 10.08 3.13
C VAL A 34 2.77 11.45 2.77
N GLU A 35 3.52 12.52 3.04
CA GLU A 35 3.09 13.89 2.81
C GLU A 35 2.94 14.22 1.32
N GLN A 36 3.95 13.91 0.52
CA GLN A 36 4.05 14.39 -0.86
C GLN A 36 3.33 13.50 -1.86
N ILE A 37 3.17 12.22 -1.54
CA ILE A 37 2.72 11.21 -2.49
C ILE A 37 1.41 10.57 -2.03
N LEU A 38 1.40 9.95 -0.83
CA LEU A 38 0.22 9.21 -0.37
C LEU A 38 -0.96 10.15 -0.03
N VAL A 39 -0.74 11.15 0.82
CA VAL A 39 -1.81 12.03 1.32
C VAL A 39 -2.57 12.77 0.19
N PRO A 40 -1.92 13.23 -0.89
CA PRO A 40 -2.61 13.81 -2.04
C PRO A 40 -3.53 12.85 -2.79
N SER A 41 -3.24 11.54 -2.80
CA SER A 41 -4.06 10.53 -3.49
C SER A 41 -5.18 9.95 -2.63
N LEU A 42 -5.19 10.22 -1.32
CA LEU A 42 -6.24 9.77 -0.41
C LEU A 42 -7.57 10.52 -0.56
N GLN A 43 -8.67 9.80 -0.34
CA GLN A 43 -10.03 10.34 -0.27
C GLN A 43 -10.65 10.08 1.11
N ALA A 44 -11.43 11.04 1.60
CA ALA A 44 -12.10 10.92 2.89
C ALA A 44 -12.94 9.63 2.98
N GLY A 45 -12.88 8.97 4.14
CA GLY A 45 -13.53 7.68 4.39
C GLY A 45 -12.67 6.45 4.04
N GLN A 46 -11.51 6.62 3.41
CA GLN A 46 -10.57 5.51 3.17
C GLN A 46 -9.84 5.08 4.45
N ILE A 47 -9.40 3.82 4.45
CA ILE A 47 -8.56 3.26 5.50
C ILE A 47 -7.20 2.92 4.92
N VAL A 48 -6.16 3.51 5.49
CA VAL A 48 -4.76 3.20 5.21
C VAL A 48 -4.31 2.12 6.17
N VAL A 49 -3.86 0.99 5.63
CA VAL A 49 -3.27 -0.10 6.40
C VAL A 49 -1.76 -0.07 6.21
N MET A 50 -1.00 0.00 7.30
CA MET A 50 0.46 0.03 7.29
C MET A 50 1.05 -1.14 8.08
N ASP A 51 2.21 -1.62 7.65
CA ASP A 51 3.00 -2.56 8.47
C ASP A 51 3.53 -1.88 9.75
N ASN A 52 3.85 -2.67 10.77
CA ASN A 52 4.24 -2.21 12.10
C ASN A 52 5.72 -1.78 12.25
N LEU A 53 6.41 -1.49 11.14
CA LEU A 53 7.81 -1.05 11.14
C LEU A 53 7.99 0.27 11.90
N GLN A 54 9.15 0.44 12.54
CA GLN A 54 9.47 1.67 13.27
C GLN A 54 9.46 2.92 12.37
N ALA A 55 9.87 2.78 11.10
CA ALA A 55 9.83 3.86 10.12
C ALA A 55 8.40 4.37 9.86
N HIS A 56 7.38 3.53 10.02
CA HIS A 56 5.97 3.90 9.79
C HIS A 56 5.30 4.57 11.00
N LYS A 57 6.01 4.66 12.14
CA LYS A 57 5.48 5.23 13.39
C LYS A 57 5.90 6.68 13.60
N GLY A 58 6.30 7.36 12.53
CA GLY A 58 6.55 8.81 12.54
C GLY A 58 5.38 9.57 13.14
N GLY A 59 5.67 10.54 14.00
CA GLY A 59 4.67 11.24 14.81
C GLY A 59 3.65 12.00 13.95
N GLN A 60 4.01 12.37 12.73
CA GLN A 60 3.18 13.18 11.84
C GLN A 60 2.30 12.33 10.91
N ILE A 61 2.66 11.07 10.65
CA ILE A 61 2.00 10.19 9.66
C ILE A 61 0.50 10.07 9.94
N LYS A 62 0.16 9.75 11.19
CA LYS A 62 -1.24 9.62 11.61
C LYS A 62 -2.01 10.92 11.42
N GLN A 63 -1.41 12.05 11.80
CA GLN A 63 -2.06 13.36 11.72
C GLN A 63 -2.35 13.73 10.26
N MET A 64 -1.38 13.53 9.35
CA MET A 64 -1.55 13.84 7.93
C MET A 64 -2.65 13.02 7.27
N ILE A 65 -2.73 11.71 7.60
CA ILE A 65 -3.76 10.82 7.06
C ILE A 65 -5.14 11.15 7.63
N GLU A 66 -5.25 11.35 8.95
CA GLU A 66 -6.53 11.66 9.60
C GLU A 66 -7.05 13.06 9.22
N ALA A 67 -6.16 14.02 8.93
CA ALA A 67 -6.54 15.34 8.42
C ALA A 67 -7.24 15.29 7.04
N LYS A 68 -7.04 14.23 6.26
CA LYS A 68 -7.80 13.97 5.02
C LYS A 68 -9.15 13.27 5.26
N GLY A 69 -9.53 13.04 6.51
CA GLY A 69 -10.73 12.27 6.87
C GLY A 69 -10.56 10.76 6.64
N CYS A 70 -9.33 10.26 6.60
CA CYS A 70 -9.00 8.84 6.47
C CYS A 70 -8.71 8.23 7.85
N GLN A 71 -8.66 6.90 7.92
CA GLN A 71 -8.25 6.17 9.13
C GLN A 71 -6.90 5.47 8.89
N LEU A 72 -6.02 5.49 9.89
CA LEU A 72 -4.76 4.73 9.86
C LEU A 72 -4.86 3.51 10.77
N LEU A 73 -4.61 2.32 10.22
CA LEU A 73 -4.51 1.06 10.94
C LEU A 73 -3.12 0.44 10.77
N PHE A 74 -2.51 0.00 11.86
CA PHE A 74 -1.29 -0.79 11.83
C PHE A 74 -1.61 -2.27 11.92
N LEU A 75 -0.93 -3.08 11.11
CA LEU A 75 -0.98 -4.53 11.24
C LEU A 75 -0.36 -4.99 12.57
N PRO A 76 -0.85 -6.08 13.18
CA PRO A 76 -0.15 -6.70 14.30
C PRO A 76 1.24 -7.20 13.85
N SER A 77 2.21 -7.18 14.77
CA SER A 77 3.54 -7.72 14.48
C SER A 77 3.47 -9.16 13.98
N TYR A 78 4.32 -9.51 13.01
CA TYR A 78 4.40 -10.84 12.40
C TYR A 78 3.07 -11.33 11.81
N SER A 79 2.29 -10.44 11.20
CA SER A 79 1.03 -10.79 10.50
C SER A 79 1.13 -10.63 8.98
N PRO A 80 2.07 -11.33 8.30
CA PRO A 80 2.22 -11.21 6.85
C PRO A 80 0.96 -11.67 6.09
N ASP A 81 0.20 -12.61 6.67
CA ASP A 81 -1.06 -13.11 6.09
C ASP A 81 -2.15 -12.01 5.96
N LEU A 82 -1.98 -10.90 6.69
CA LEU A 82 -2.87 -9.74 6.63
C LEU A 82 -2.34 -8.64 5.73
N SER A 83 -1.25 -8.85 4.99
CA SER A 83 -0.60 -7.81 4.19
C SER A 83 -0.72 -8.08 2.68
N PRO A 84 -1.65 -7.40 1.98
CA PRO A 84 -1.79 -7.54 0.52
C PRO A 84 -0.55 -7.07 -0.25
N THR A 85 0.31 -6.25 0.37
CA THR A 85 1.53 -5.74 -0.27
C THR A 85 2.58 -6.83 -0.49
N GLU A 86 2.59 -7.90 0.31
CA GLU A 86 3.54 -9.01 0.14
C GLU A 86 3.35 -9.73 -1.19
N GLU A 87 2.08 -9.95 -1.59
CA GLU A 87 1.73 -10.54 -2.87
C GLU A 87 2.11 -9.61 -4.05
N ALA A 88 1.89 -8.30 -3.89
CA ALA A 88 2.32 -7.30 -4.86
C ALA A 88 3.85 -7.34 -5.03
N PHE A 89 4.61 -7.32 -3.93
CA PHE A 89 6.07 -7.44 -3.98
C PHE A 89 6.54 -8.76 -4.58
N SER A 90 5.85 -9.87 -4.32
CA SER A 90 6.14 -11.17 -4.94
C SER A 90 6.02 -11.11 -6.47
N LYS A 91 4.95 -10.49 -6.98
CA LYS A 91 4.73 -10.28 -8.42
C LYS A 91 5.81 -9.37 -9.02
N LEU A 92 6.10 -8.22 -8.38
CA LEU A 92 7.16 -7.30 -8.82
C LEU A 92 8.52 -8.00 -8.88
N LYS A 93 8.91 -8.70 -7.81
CA LYS A 93 10.18 -9.46 -7.76
C LYS A 93 10.27 -10.50 -8.87
N THR A 94 9.16 -11.13 -9.24
CA THR A 94 9.13 -12.10 -10.34
C THR A 94 9.45 -11.45 -11.68
N VAL A 95 8.88 -10.28 -11.97
CA VAL A 95 9.17 -9.51 -13.19
C VAL A 95 10.63 -9.06 -13.17
N LEU A 96 11.09 -8.43 -12.09
CA LEU A 96 12.45 -7.90 -11.97
C LEU A 96 13.52 -8.98 -12.13
N ARG A 97 13.30 -10.17 -11.55
CA ARG A 97 14.21 -11.33 -11.69
C ARG A 97 14.30 -11.82 -13.14
N ARG A 98 13.21 -11.75 -13.90
CA ARG A 98 13.20 -12.11 -15.32
C ARG A 98 13.91 -11.08 -16.18
N THR A 99 13.73 -9.79 -15.88
CA THR A 99 14.40 -8.70 -16.60
C THR A 99 15.92 -8.73 -16.40
N GLY A 100 16.38 -9.02 -15.18
CA GLY A 100 17.80 -9.23 -14.90
C GLY A 100 18.68 -7.99 -15.09
N ALA A 101 18.11 -6.78 -14.92
CA ALA A 101 18.78 -5.49 -15.11
C ALA A 101 20.07 -5.37 -14.28
N ARG A 102 21.10 -4.77 -14.88
CA ARG A 102 22.46 -4.64 -14.30
C ARG A 102 22.96 -3.20 -14.17
N THR A 103 22.16 -2.24 -14.60
CA THR A 103 22.39 -0.81 -14.37
C THR A 103 21.25 -0.25 -13.54
N ARG A 104 21.48 0.89 -12.91
CA ARG A 104 20.47 1.57 -12.11
C ARG A 104 19.29 1.99 -13.00
N GLU A 105 19.59 2.60 -14.13
CA GLU A 105 18.59 3.13 -15.07
C GLU A 105 17.70 2.01 -15.60
N ALA A 106 18.29 0.86 -15.96
CA ALA A 106 17.52 -0.30 -16.41
C ALA A 106 16.69 -0.93 -15.28
N LEU A 107 17.16 -0.86 -14.03
CA LEU A 107 16.39 -1.33 -12.88
C LEU A 107 15.20 -0.42 -12.59
N GLU A 108 15.39 0.89 -12.61
CA GLU A 108 14.32 1.88 -12.43
C GLU A 108 13.23 1.71 -13.51
N GLU A 109 13.63 1.53 -14.77
CA GLU A 109 12.69 1.23 -15.86
C GLU A 109 11.98 -0.12 -15.65
N ALA A 110 12.70 -1.16 -15.23
CA ALA A 110 12.11 -2.46 -14.94
C ALA A 110 11.12 -2.42 -13.78
N ILE A 111 11.37 -1.59 -12.75
CA ILE A 111 10.44 -1.37 -11.65
C ILE A 111 9.16 -0.73 -12.17
N ALA A 112 9.27 0.35 -12.97
CA ALA A 112 8.11 0.99 -13.58
C ALA A 112 7.28 0.02 -14.44
N GLN A 113 7.94 -0.76 -15.31
CA GLN A 113 7.27 -1.79 -16.11
C GLN A 113 6.59 -2.87 -15.25
N ALA A 114 7.24 -3.31 -14.17
CA ALA A 114 6.68 -4.28 -13.26
C ALA A 114 5.40 -3.77 -12.57
N PHE A 115 5.37 -2.49 -12.17
CA PHE A 115 4.15 -1.87 -11.62
C PHE A 115 2.98 -1.90 -12.61
N PHE A 116 3.23 -1.63 -13.90
CA PHE A 116 2.19 -1.72 -14.94
C PHE A 116 1.63 -3.14 -15.16
N THR A 117 2.29 -4.18 -14.64
CA THR A 117 1.74 -5.54 -14.69
C THR A 117 0.69 -5.83 -13.61
N ILE A 118 0.57 -4.95 -12.60
CA ILE A 118 -0.38 -5.12 -11.52
C ILE A 118 -1.74 -4.56 -11.95
N THR A 119 -2.75 -5.43 -11.94
CA THR A 119 -4.12 -5.07 -12.31
C THR A 119 -4.99 -4.85 -11.08
N ALA A 120 -6.13 -4.17 -11.26
CA ALA A 120 -7.15 -4.08 -10.23
C ALA A 120 -7.65 -5.46 -9.76
N GLN A 121 -7.70 -6.45 -10.66
CA GLN A 121 -8.13 -7.81 -10.34
C GLN A 121 -7.11 -8.51 -9.43
N ASP A 122 -5.82 -8.37 -9.70
CA ASP A 122 -4.77 -8.91 -8.84
C ASP A 122 -4.93 -8.38 -7.42
N ALA A 123 -5.04 -7.05 -7.32
CA ALA A 123 -5.14 -6.35 -6.06
C ALA A 123 -6.40 -6.74 -5.28
N GLN A 124 -7.57 -6.76 -5.92
CA GLN A 124 -8.80 -7.27 -5.30
C GLN A 124 -8.62 -8.70 -4.78
N GLY A 125 -7.99 -9.58 -5.57
CA GLY A 125 -7.68 -10.94 -5.17
C GLY A 125 -6.76 -11.02 -3.94
N TRP A 126 -5.73 -10.17 -3.86
CA TRP A 126 -4.82 -10.12 -2.71
C TRP A 126 -5.52 -9.63 -1.44
N PHE A 127 -6.32 -8.56 -1.54
CA PHE A 127 -7.12 -8.08 -0.42
C PHE A 127 -8.12 -9.14 0.07
N GLN A 128 -8.79 -9.85 -0.83
CA GLN A 128 -9.69 -10.95 -0.47
C GLN A 128 -8.96 -12.09 0.24
N ARG A 129 -7.77 -12.49 -0.22
CA ARG A 129 -6.97 -13.55 0.43
C ARG A 129 -6.57 -13.18 1.85
N CYS A 130 -6.29 -11.90 2.11
CA CYS A 130 -6.00 -11.38 3.44
C CYS A 130 -7.26 -11.18 4.32
N GLY A 131 -8.45 -11.52 3.80
CA GLY A 131 -9.72 -11.42 4.53
C GLY A 131 -10.36 -10.03 4.54
N TYR A 132 -9.88 -9.11 3.69
CA TYR A 132 -10.52 -7.80 3.55
C TYR A 132 -11.79 -7.90 2.69
N PRO A 133 -12.89 -7.27 3.10
CA PRO A 133 -14.07 -7.19 2.27
C PRO A 133 -13.78 -6.31 1.05
N LEU A 134 -14.26 -6.75 -0.12
CA LEU A 134 -14.35 -5.85 -1.26
C LEU A 134 -15.55 -4.92 -1.10
N PRO A 135 -15.52 -3.72 -1.70
CA PRO A 135 -16.72 -2.93 -1.86
C PRO A 135 -17.79 -3.80 -2.52
N GLU A 136 -19.00 -3.86 -1.94
CA GLU A 136 -20.15 -4.41 -2.65
C GLU A 136 -20.23 -3.63 -3.96
N GLN A 137 -20.08 -4.29 -5.12
CA GLN A 137 -20.49 -3.65 -6.37
C GLN A 137 -21.93 -3.25 -6.14
N GLU A 138 -22.25 -1.96 -6.23
CA GLU A 138 -23.63 -1.51 -6.28
C GLU A 138 -24.25 -2.27 -7.45
N ARG A 139 -24.92 -3.39 -7.13
CA ARG A 139 -25.84 -4.07 -8.03
C ARG A 139 -26.88 -3.03 -8.32
N GLN A 140 -26.70 -2.36 -9.45
CA GLN A 140 -27.68 -1.47 -10.05
C GLN A 140 -29.02 -2.21 -9.99
N ARG A 141 -29.89 -1.74 -9.11
CA ARG A 141 -31.32 -2.01 -9.14
C ARG A 141 -31.99 -0.85 -9.84
#